data_AF-A0A3P8M467-F1
#
_entry.id   AF-A0A3P8M467-F1
#
_cell.length_a   1.000
_cell.length_b   1.000
_cell.length_c   1.000
_cell.angle_alpha   90.00
_cell.angle_beta   90.00
_cell.angle_gamma   90.00
#
_symmetry.space_group_name_H-M   'P 1'
#
loop_
_entity.id
_entity.type
_entity.pdbx_description
1 polymer ?
#
loop_
_entity_poly.entity_id
_entity_poly.type
_entity_poly.pdbx_seq_one_letter_code
_entity_poly.pdbx_strand_id
1 'polypeptide(L)'
;MAQDHHLTLNITTAPVRPGDSVTLGIRPEHLSTDVRSGTVVGFQCEVVERLGNNTYLFGQCYGHDNVKILLPGDVHFRPWQKIDVAFDDSFCMVFDENNLRISADIAAPDAH
;
A
#
# COMPACT_ATOMS: atom_id res chain seq x y z
N MET A 1 -10.68 10.10 17.98
CA MET A 1 -10.24 11.25 17.16
C MET A 1 -9.42 10.63 16.04
N ALA A 2 -9.94 10.60 14.81
CA ALA A 2 -9.13 10.17 13.67
C ALA A 2 -7.98 11.17 13.54
N GLN A 3 -6.74 10.67 13.54
CA GLN A 3 -5.58 11.53 13.28
C GLN A 3 -5.58 11.81 11.78
N ASP A 4 -5.52 13.08 11.38
CA ASP A 4 -5.32 13.47 9.99
C ASP A 4 -3.91 13.03 9.57
N HIS A 5 -3.85 12.01 8.72
CA HIS A 5 -2.59 11.54 8.14
C HIS A 5 -2.45 12.13 6.74
N HIS A 6 -1.34 12.82 6.50
CA HIS A 6 -1.04 13.41 5.20
C HIS A 6 0.09 12.63 4.55
N LEU A 7 -0.08 12.37 3.26
CA LEU A 7 0.89 11.67 2.43
C LEU A 7 1.19 12.50 1.18
N THR A 8 2.47 12.68 0.87
CA THR A 8 2.90 13.34 -0.37
C THR A 8 3.44 12.27 -1.30
N LEU A 9 2.85 12.14 -2.48
CA LEU A 9 3.24 11.17 -3.49
C LEU A 9 3.81 11.89 -4.71
N ASN A 10 4.96 11.43 -5.19
CA ASN A 10 5.55 11.89 -6.45
C ASN A 10 4.89 11.20 -7.65
N ILE A 11 3.60 11.47 -7.85
CA ILE A 11 2.78 10.86 -8.91
C ILE A 11 2.14 11.93 -9.80
N THR A 12 2.15 11.68 -11.10
CA THR A 12 1.40 12.50 -12.06
C THR A 12 -0.01 11.95 -12.23
N THR A 13 -1.01 12.80 -12.03
CA THR A 13 -2.42 12.49 -12.28
C THR A 13 -3.05 13.45 -13.29
N ALA A 14 -4.22 13.10 -13.80
CA ALA A 14 -5.14 14.09 -14.33
C ALA A 14 -5.45 15.15 -13.24
N PRO A 15 -5.79 16.40 -13.61
CA PRO A 15 -6.02 17.46 -12.65
C PRO A 15 -7.08 17.10 -11.59
N VAL A 16 -6.72 17.27 -10.32
CA VAL A 16 -7.61 17.17 -9.16
C VAL A 16 -7.63 18.50 -8.43
N ARG A 17 -8.72 18.78 -7.71
CA ARG A 17 -8.84 19.97 -6.86
C ARG A 17 -8.65 19.57 -5.39
N PRO A 18 -8.12 20.48 -4.54
CA PRO A 18 -8.09 20.24 -3.11
C PRO A 18 -9.49 19.93 -2.57
N GLY A 19 -9.62 18.82 -1.83
CA GLY A 19 -10.89 18.32 -1.31
C GLY A 19 -11.59 17.29 -2.18
N ASP A 20 -11.15 17.05 -3.42
CA ASP A 20 -11.65 15.95 -4.24
C ASP A 20 -11.35 14.61 -3.55
N SER A 21 -12.33 13.71 -3.51
CA SER A 21 -12.12 12.36 -2.99
C SER A 21 -11.40 11.50 -4.02
N VAL A 22 -10.35 10.83 -3.58
CA VAL A 22 -9.55 9.92 -4.41
C VAL A 22 -9.33 8.60 -3.68
N THR A 23 -9.15 7.52 -4.44
CA THR A 23 -8.73 6.21 -3.91
C THR A 23 -7.30 5.93 -4.34
N LEU A 24 -6.43 5.65 -3.36
CA LEU A 24 -5.07 5.18 -3.59
C LEU A 24 -5.05 3.66 -3.63
N GLY A 25 -4.67 3.09 -4.78
CA GLY A 25 -4.49 1.66 -4.98
C GLY A 25 -3.01 1.29 -5.02
N ILE A 26 -2.60 0.34 -4.19
CA ILE A 26 -1.25 -0.25 -4.18
C ILE A 26 -1.43 -1.77 -4.20
N ARG A 27 -0.68 -2.47 -5.05
CA ARG A 27 -0.73 -3.93 -5.07
C ARG A 27 -0.01 -4.50 -3.83
N PRO A 28 -0.50 -5.59 -3.21
CA PRO A 28 0.09 -6.15 -2.00
C PRO A 28 1.60 -6.46 -2.08
N GLU A 29 2.06 -6.89 -3.26
CA GLU A 29 3.46 -7.22 -3.57
C GLU A 29 4.38 -5.98 -3.70
N HIS A 30 3.82 -4.77 -3.81
CA HIS A 30 4.57 -3.52 -3.86
C HIS A 30 4.75 -2.86 -2.49
N LEU A 31 4.24 -3.50 -1.43
CA LEU A 31 4.48 -3.10 -0.04
C LEU A 31 5.65 -3.89 0.53
N SER A 32 6.65 -3.18 1.04
CA SER A 32 7.87 -3.75 1.60
C SER A 32 7.98 -3.46 3.09
N THR A 33 8.64 -4.35 3.82
CA THR A 33 9.04 -4.11 5.22
C THR A 33 10.42 -3.45 5.33
N ASP A 34 11.11 -3.28 4.20
CA ASP A 34 12.30 -2.46 4.09
C ASP A 34 11.90 -0.99 3.89
N VAL A 35 12.03 -0.21 4.95
CA VAL A 35 11.60 1.20 5.01
C VAL A 35 12.75 2.19 4.78
N ARG A 36 13.87 1.75 4.20
CA ARG A 36 15.02 2.63 3.92
C ARG A 36 14.74 3.65 2.80
N SER A 37 13.75 3.39 1.95
CA SER A 37 13.37 4.23 0.82
C SER A 37 11.88 4.13 0.53
N GLY A 38 11.36 5.10 -0.21
CA GLY A 38 9.96 5.17 -0.58
C GLY A 38 9.10 5.84 0.49
N THR A 39 7.80 5.78 0.26
CA THR A 39 6.79 6.38 1.12
C THR A 39 6.38 5.40 2.21
N VAL A 40 6.52 5.81 3.47
CA VAL A 40 6.32 4.94 4.64
C VAL A 40 4.93 5.15 5.24
N VAL A 41 4.25 4.04 5.54
CA VAL A 41 2.98 4.03 6.26
C VAL A 41 3.01 3.02 7.41
N GLY A 42 2.33 3.36 8.51
CA GLY A 42 2.15 2.44 9.63
C GLY A 42 1.09 1.38 9.31
N PHE A 43 1.44 0.13 9.54
CA PHE A 43 0.56 -1.03 9.34
C PHE A 43 0.39 -1.78 10.66
N GLN A 44 -0.87 -1.98 11.05
CA GLN A 44 -1.22 -2.87 12.14
C GLN A 44 -1.48 -4.26 11.55
N CYS A 45 -0.53 -5.18 11.75
CA CYS A 45 -0.69 -6.56 11.34
C CYS A 45 -1.62 -7.28 12.31
N GLU A 46 -2.58 -8.03 11.79
CA GLU A 46 -3.61 -8.73 12.57
C GLU A 46 -3.58 -10.23 12.30
N VAL A 47 -3.37 -10.62 11.04
CA VAL A 47 -3.26 -12.02 10.61
C VAL A 47 -1.98 -12.22 9.80
N VAL A 48 -1.35 -13.37 10.02
CA VAL A 48 -0.15 -13.82 9.30
C VAL A 48 -0.43 -15.19 8.71
N GLU A 49 -0.36 -15.32 7.38
CA GLU A 49 -0.50 -16.59 6.67
C GLU A 49 0.82 -16.95 5.98
N ARG A 50 1.41 -18.08 6.36
CA ARG A 50 2.69 -18.55 5.83
C ARG A 50 2.44 -19.72 4.88
N LEU A 51 2.78 -19.53 3.61
CA LEU A 51 2.53 -20.49 2.53
C LEU A 51 3.83 -21.14 2.03
N GLY A 52 4.93 -20.99 2.77
CA GLY A 52 6.25 -21.52 2.44
C GLY A 52 7.01 -20.63 1.46
N ASN A 53 6.49 -20.44 0.24
CA ASN A 53 7.14 -19.56 -0.75
C ASN A 53 6.77 -18.09 -0.60
N ASN A 54 5.72 -17.79 0.16
CA ASN A 54 5.21 -16.45 0.40
C ASN A 54 4.62 -16.36 1.80
N THR A 55 4.55 -15.13 2.31
CA THR A 55 3.83 -14.79 3.54
C THR A 55 2.86 -13.65 3.27
N TYR A 56 1.58 -13.86 3.58
CA TYR A 56 0.58 -12.80 3.57
C TYR A 56 0.45 -12.19 4.95
N LEU A 57 0.42 -10.87 5.00
CA LEU A 57 0.01 -10.11 6.17
C LEU A 57 -1.32 -9.43 5.87
N PHE A 58 -2.28 -9.53 6.79
CA PHE A 58 -3.56 -8.84 6.73
C PHE A 58 -3.70 -7.93 7.94
N GLY A 59 -4.33 -6.78 7.74
CA GLY A 59 -4.62 -5.83 8.81
C GLY A 59 -5.10 -4.49 8.27
N GLN A 60 -4.68 -3.42 8.93
CA GLN A 60 -5.13 -2.06 8.62
C GLN A 60 -4.01 -1.04 8.55
N CYS A 61 -4.25 0.01 7.78
CA CYS A 61 -3.46 1.25 7.79
C CYS A 61 -4.36 2.43 8.16
N TYR A 62 -4.01 3.17 9.20
CA TYR A 62 -4.70 4.40 9.62
C TYR A 62 -6.23 4.29 9.76
N GLY A 63 -6.73 3.11 10.15
CA GLY A 63 -8.17 2.85 10.30
C GLY A 63 -8.87 2.38 9.02
N HIS A 64 -8.13 2.13 7.93
CA HIS A 64 -8.61 1.43 6.75
C HIS A 64 -8.29 -0.06 6.86
N ASP A 65 -9.33 -0.88 7.05
CA ASP A 65 -9.22 -2.33 7.16
C ASP A 65 -8.98 -3.02 5.79
N ASN A 66 -8.73 -4.33 5.83
CA ASN A 66 -8.56 -5.19 4.66
C ASN A 66 -7.36 -4.81 3.77
N VAL A 67 -6.33 -4.21 4.39
CA VAL A 67 -5.02 -4.01 3.75
C VAL A 67 -4.27 -5.34 3.75
N LYS A 68 -3.66 -5.66 2.61
CA LYS A 68 -2.92 -6.91 2.38
C LYS A 68 -1.50 -6.60 1.94
N ILE A 69 -0.56 -7.37 2.46
CA ILE A 69 0.86 -7.32 2.07
C ILE A 69 1.28 -8.72 1.66
N LEU A 70 1.99 -8.83 0.56
CA LEU A 70 2.56 -10.09 0.06
C LEU A 70 4.07 -10.01 0.10
N LEU A 71 4.69 -10.79 1.00
CA LEU A 71 6.13 -10.85 1.17
C LEU A 71 6.69 -12.16 0.59
N PRO A 72 7.83 -12.12 -0.12
CA PRO A 72 8.46 -13.32 -0.63
C PRO A 72 9.07 -14.16 0.49
N GLY A 73 8.94 -15.48 0.37
CA GLY A 73 9.49 -16.45 1.29
C GLY A 73 8.72 -16.59 2.60
N ASP A 74 9.36 -17.29 3.52
CA ASP A 74 8.80 -17.68 4.80
C ASP A 74 9.27 -16.74 5.93
N VAL A 75 8.64 -15.56 6.00
CA VAL A 75 9.03 -14.50 6.93
C VAL A 75 8.25 -14.61 8.25
N HIS A 76 8.94 -14.32 9.35
CA HIS A 76 8.42 -14.56 10.70
C HIS A 76 7.90 -13.27 11.33
N PHE A 77 6.59 -13.11 11.28
CA PHE A 77 5.84 -12.00 11.85
C PHE A 77 4.84 -12.51 12.88
N ARG A 78 4.40 -11.65 13.82
CA ARG A 78 3.40 -12.00 14.83
C ARG A 78 2.07 -11.31 14.54
N PRO A 79 0.93 -11.99 14.72
CA PRO A 79 -0.36 -11.33 14.83
C PRO A 79 -0.34 -10.18 15.84
N TRP A 80 -1.09 -9.11 15.57
CA TRP A 80 -1.26 -7.93 16.43
C TRP A 80 -0.01 -7.07 16.66
N GLN A 81 1.03 -7.24 15.86
CA GLN A 81 2.19 -6.34 15.88
C GLN A 81 1.97 -5.10 14.99
N LYS A 82 2.48 -3.96 15.42
CA LYS A 82 2.58 -2.77 14.58
C LYS A 82 3.94 -2.76 13.87
N ILE A 83 3.94 -2.57 12.56
CA ILE A 83 5.14 -2.44 11.74
C ILE A 83 5.01 -1.22 10.83
N ASP A 84 6.14 -0.72 10.34
CA ASP A 84 6.16 0.24 9.25
C ASP A 84 6.39 -0.51 7.94
N VAL A 85 5.72 -0.06 6.90
CA VAL A 85 5.85 -0.60 5.54
C VAL A 85 6.05 0.54 4.57
N ALA A 86 6.82 0.30 3.52
CA ALA A 86 7.11 1.29 2.50
C ALA A 86 6.68 0.81 1.13
N PHE A 87 6.40 1.77 0.25
CA PHE A 87 6.15 1.51 -1.16
C PHE A 87 6.78 2.61 -2.03
N ASP A 88 7.01 2.30 -3.29
CA ASP A 88 7.43 3.27 -4.30
C ASP A 88 6.19 3.93 -4.91
N ASP A 89 6.17 5.26 -4.96
CA ASP A 89 5.07 6.06 -5.52
C ASP A 89 4.80 5.70 -6.99
N SER A 90 5.80 5.22 -7.73
CA SER A 90 5.67 4.77 -9.12
C SER A 90 4.78 3.54 -9.28
N PHE A 91 4.51 2.79 -8.21
CA PHE A 91 3.58 1.66 -8.20
C PHE A 91 2.17 2.03 -7.70
N CYS A 92 1.92 3.30 -7.41
CA CYS A 92 0.62 3.78 -6.96
C CYS A 92 -0.35 4.00 -8.13
N MET A 93 -1.59 3.57 -7.93
CA MET A 93 -2.72 3.89 -8.79
C MET A 93 -3.61 4.88 -8.06
N VAL A 94 -4.09 5.92 -8.75
CA VAL A 94 -5.04 6.88 -8.19
C VAL A 94 -6.31 6.82 -9.01
N PHE A 95 -7.45 6.70 -8.32
CA PHE A 95 -8.78 6.67 -8.90
C PHE A 95 -9.60 7.83 -8.37
N ASP A 96 -10.44 8.43 -9.23
CA ASP A 96 -11.39 9.45 -8.86
C ASP A 96 -12.67 8.86 -8.21
N GLU A 97 -13.62 9.73 -7.86
CA GLU A 97 -14.93 9.36 -7.30
C GLU A 97 -15.79 8.49 -8.22
N ASN A 98 -15.52 8.50 -9.53
CA ASN A 98 -16.19 7.66 -10.52
C ASN A 98 -15.50 6.31 -10.71
N ASN A 99 -14.49 6.00 -9.89
CA ASN A 99 -13.61 4.84 -10.00
C ASN A 99 -12.82 4.81 -11.32
N LEU A 100 -12.65 5.95 -11.97
CA LEU A 100 -11.79 6.07 -13.14
C LEU A 100 -10.37 6.30 -12.69
N ARG A 101 -9.44 5.56 -13.28
CA ARG A 101 -8.02 5.76 -13.02
C ARG A 101 -7.59 7.12 -13.59
N ILE A 102 -6.96 7.92 -12.75
CA ILE A 102 -6.44 9.25 -13.09
C ILE A 102 -4.91 9.33 -12.99
N SER A 103 -4.22 8.33 -12.44
CA SER A 103 -2.77 8.24 -12.54
C SER A 103 -2.31 7.64 -13.87
N ALA A 104 -1.09 7.99 -14.30
CA ALA A 104 -0.46 7.40 -15.48
C ALA A 104 -0.34 5.87 -15.38
N ASP A 105 -0.18 5.21 -16.52
CA ASP A 105 0.09 3.77 -16.57
C ASP A 105 1.38 3.41 -15.81
N ILE A 106 1.30 2.29 -15.10
CA ILE A 106 2.45 1.72 -14.41
C ILE A 106 2.96 0.68 -15.39
N ALA A 107 4.26 0.71 -15.69
CA ALA A 107 4.87 -0.36 -16.46
C ALA A 107 4.54 -1.69 -15.76
N ALA A 108 3.87 -2.60 -16.46
CA ALA A 108 3.64 -3.92 -15.92
C ALA A 108 5.02 -4.50 -15.57
N PRO A 109 5.26 -4.95 -14.31
CA PRO A 109 6.47 -5.70 -14.04
C PRO A 109 6.45 -6.90 -14.97
N ASP A 110 7.55 -7.12 -15.68
CA ASP A 110 7.68 -8.04 -16.81
C ASP A 110 6.78 -9.27 -16.68
N ALA A 111 5.93 -9.46 -17.70
CA ALA A 111 5.24 -10.71 -17.92
C ALA A 111 6.30 -11.83 -17.89
N HIS A 112 6.25 -12.64 -16.84
CA HIS A 112 7.10 -13.82 -16.70
C HIS A 112 6.82 -14.80 -17.84
#